data_AF-A0A969IT35-F1
#
_entry.id   AF-A0A969IT35-F1
#
_cell.length_a   1.000
_cell.length_b   1.000
_cell.length_c   1.000
_cell.angle_alpha   90.00
_cell.angle_beta   90.00
_cell.angle_gamma   90.00
#
_symmetry.space_group_name_H-M   'P 1'
#
loop_
_entity.id
_entity.type
_entity.pdbx_description
1 polymer ?
#
loop_
_entity_poly.entity_id
_entity_poly.type
_entity_poly.pdbx_seq_one_letter_code
_entity_poly.pdbx_strand_id
1 'polypeptide(L)'
;GVVTVVDTKALSEGRFASDEEAIAAQRAADPNVDHENPIEELFEDQLNCADMVILNKTDLLDRDELEMLSGEMRGKVRKGTRLVPARNGALDVSALLGVKAAAEDDMDNRLSHHEMEGEVQHDHDDFVTFAVALEGTLERTALLLRIEKVLTEHDVLRLKGFANIESSSARLLVQAVGPRLDSYFDRPWKKDEPRGTNLVVIAMKGIDKAAVQSALKG
;
A
#
# COMPACT_ATOMS: atom_id res chain seq x y z
N GLY A 1 19.51 -2.53 -8.73
CA GLY A 1 18.25 -2.93 -9.35
C GLY A 1 17.12 -2.33 -8.58
N VAL A 2 16.59 -1.19 -9.02
CA VAL A 2 15.52 -0.45 -8.38
C VAL A 2 14.19 -0.99 -8.89
N VAL A 3 13.30 -1.33 -7.97
CA VAL A 3 11.95 -1.81 -8.28
C VAL A 3 10.95 -0.83 -7.71
N THR A 4 10.14 -0.24 -8.59
CA THR A 4 9.09 0.69 -8.21
C THR A 4 7.75 -0.01 -8.29
N VAL A 5 6.87 0.21 -7.32
CA VAL A 5 5.53 -0.38 -7.30
C VAL A 5 4.51 0.72 -7.44
N VAL A 6 3.65 0.61 -8.44
CA VAL A 6 2.63 1.61 -8.76
C VAL A 6 1.25 1.04 -8.51
N ASP A 7 0.38 1.82 -7.87
CA ASP A 7 -1.05 1.53 -7.78
C ASP A 7 -1.71 1.88 -9.11
N THR A 8 -1.92 0.87 -9.97
CA THR A 8 -2.52 1.10 -11.29
C THR A 8 -3.94 1.63 -11.22
N LYS A 9 -4.71 1.34 -10.17
CA LYS A 9 -6.08 1.83 -10.07
C LYS A 9 -6.10 3.33 -9.77
N ALA A 10 -5.29 3.78 -8.82
CA ALA A 10 -5.14 5.20 -8.55
C ALA A 10 -4.69 5.95 -9.81
N LEU A 11 -3.68 5.43 -10.50
CA LEU A 11 -3.13 6.07 -11.69
C LEU A 11 -4.14 6.17 -12.84
N SER A 12 -4.97 5.14 -13.04
CA SER A 12 -6.05 5.19 -14.05
C SER A 12 -7.11 6.27 -13.77
N GLU A 13 -7.24 6.69 -12.51
CA GLU A 13 -8.17 7.73 -12.07
C GLU A 13 -7.51 9.12 -12.06
N GLY A 14 -6.32 9.24 -12.67
CA GLY A 14 -5.55 10.49 -12.73
C GLY A 14 -4.91 10.86 -11.40
N ARG A 15 -4.81 9.91 -10.46
CA ARG A 15 -4.28 10.14 -9.11
C ARG A 15 -2.98 9.37 -8.91
N PHE A 16 -2.03 9.98 -8.22
CA PHE A 16 -0.77 9.35 -7.85
C PHE A 16 -0.88 8.54 -6.55
N ALA A 17 -1.97 8.75 -5.80
CA ALA A 17 -2.31 8.01 -4.61
C ALA A 17 -3.81 7.66 -4.54
N SER A 18 -4.13 6.68 -3.69
CA SER A 18 -5.52 6.27 -3.51
C SER A 18 -6.43 7.33 -2.87
N ASP A 19 -5.85 8.33 -2.20
CA ASP A 19 -6.56 9.44 -1.57
C ASP A 19 -5.62 10.66 -1.49
N GLU A 20 -5.72 11.57 -2.46
CA GLU A 20 -4.84 12.75 -2.53
C GLU A 20 -5.25 13.86 -1.57
N GLU A 21 -6.54 13.99 -1.28
CA GLU A 21 -7.06 14.97 -0.33
C GLU A 21 -6.63 14.63 1.11
N ALA A 22 -6.66 13.35 1.49
CA ALA A 22 -6.14 12.93 2.79
C ALA A 22 -4.64 13.21 2.92
N ILE A 23 -3.86 13.03 1.84
CA ILE A 23 -2.43 13.34 1.84
C ILE A 23 -2.20 14.86 1.89
N ALA A 24 -2.99 15.66 1.16
CA ALA A 24 -2.90 17.11 1.18
C ALA A 24 -3.30 17.70 2.55
N ALA A 25 -4.37 17.17 3.16
CA ALA A 25 -4.79 17.55 4.52
C ALA A 25 -3.74 17.16 5.57
N GLN A 26 -3.12 15.99 5.41
CA GLN A 26 -1.99 15.56 6.24
C GLN A 26 -0.79 16.51 6.10
N ARG A 27 -0.44 16.94 4.89
CA ARG A 27 0.64 17.90 4.63
C ARG A 27 0.34 19.29 5.21
N ALA A 28 -0.88 19.79 5.05
CA ALA A 28 -1.28 21.09 5.57
C ALA A 28 -1.33 21.14 7.11
N ALA A 29 -1.57 20.00 7.76
CA ALA A 29 -1.61 19.87 9.21
C ALA A 29 -0.22 19.69 9.85
N ASP A 30 0.84 19.53 9.05
CA ASP A 30 2.18 19.22 9.52
C ASP A 30 3.15 20.39 9.26
N PRO A 31 3.49 21.19 10.29
CA PRO A 31 4.40 22.33 10.17
C PRO A 31 5.88 21.93 9.97
N ASN A 32 6.22 20.63 10.01
CA ASN A 32 7.56 20.11 9.71
C ASN A 32 7.70 19.57 8.29
N VAL A 33 6.64 19.64 7.47
CA VAL A 33 6.76 19.40 6.02
C VAL A 33 7.40 20.63 5.40
N ASP A 34 8.73 20.70 5.43
CA ASP A 34 9.52 21.82 4.90
C ASP A 34 9.71 21.76 3.38
N HIS A 35 9.03 20.83 2.69
CA HIS A 35 9.20 20.61 1.26
C HIS A 35 7.86 20.57 0.52
N GLU A 36 7.65 21.56 -0.34
CA GLU A 36 6.57 21.60 -1.33
C GLU A 36 6.84 20.67 -2.53
N ASN A 37 7.43 19.47 -2.39
CA ASN A 37 7.58 18.56 -3.54
C ASN A 37 6.20 17.91 -3.83
N PRO A 38 5.59 18.20 -5.00
CA PRO A 38 4.32 17.60 -5.38
C PRO A 38 4.47 16.07 -5.42
N ILE A 39 3.43 15.33 -5.04
CA ILE A 39 3.44 13.84 -5.08
C ILE A 39 3.78 13.34 -6.50
N GLU A 40 3.40 14.12 -7.51
CA GLU A 40 3.73 13.91 -8.91
C GLU A 40 5.24 13.88 -9.16
N GLU A 41 6.02 14.80 -8.58
CA GLU A 41 7.47 14.85 -8.73
C GLU A 41 8.15 13.62 -8.14
N LEU A 42 7.72 13.21 -6.94
CA LEU A 42 8.21 11.98 -6.30
C LEU A 42 7.87 10.74 -7.13
N PHE A 43 6.67 10.70 -7.71
CA PHE A 43 6.25 9.61 -8.57
C PHE A 43 7.13 9.52 -9.82
N GLU A 44 7.41 10.65 -10.47
CA GLU A 44 8.29 10.71 -11.64
C GLU A 44 9.71 10.28 -11.30
N ASP A 45 10.28 10.72 -10.18
CA ASP A 45 11.60 10.29 -9.71
C ASP A 45 11.70 8.78 -9.51
N GLN A 46 10.68 8.19 -8.89
CA GLN A 46 10.62 6.75 -8.65
C GLN A 46 10.48 5.95 -9.95
N LEU A 47 9.78 6.48 -10.96
CA LEU A 47 9.70 5.85 -12.28
C LEU A 47 11.01 5.99 -13.06
N ASN A 48 11.65 7.16 -12.97
CA ASN A 48 12.91 7.43 -13.63
C ASN A 48 14.03 6.54 -13.09
N CYS A 49 14.04 6.25 -11.79
CA CYS A 49 15.08 5.39 -11.21
C CYS A 49 14.84 3.89 -11.44
N ALA A 50 13.65 3.48 -11.88
CA ALA A 50 13.22 2.07 -11.89
C ALA A 50 13.81 1.25 -13.05
N ASP A 51 14.45 0.14 -12.71
CA ASP A 51 14.80 -0.93 -13.66
C ASP A 51 13.57 -1.79 -13.99
N MET A 52 12.60 -1.80 -13.07
CA MET A 52 11.35 -2.53 -13.20
C MET A 52 10.24 -1.81 -12.43
N VAL A 53 9.08 -1.70 -13.07
CA VAL A 53 7.88 -1.15 -12.45
C VAL A 53 6.84 -2.25 -12.34
N ILE A 54 6.42 -2.52 -11.12
CA ILE A 54 5.32 -3.43 -10.82
C ILE A 54 4.02 -2.62 -10.85
N LEU A 55 3.18 -2.93 -11.83
CA LEU A 55 1.82 -2.39 -11.93
C LEU A 55 0.92 -3.23 -11.02
N ASN A 56 0.66 -2.76 -9.80
CA ASN A 56 -0.08 -3.52 -8.79
C ASN A 56 -1.55 -3.10 -8.74
N LYS A 57 -2.41 -4.01 -8.25
CA LYS A 57 -3.87 -3.89 -8.22
C LYS A 57 -4.53 -3.92 -9.59
N THR A 58 -3.92 -4.63 -10.55
CA THR A 58 -4.52 -4.78 -11.89
C THR A 58 -5.80 -5.61 -11.88
N ASP A 59 -6.14 -6.23 -10.76
CA ASP A 59 -7.43 -6.87 -10.52
C ASP A 59 -8.61 -5.88 -10.41
N LEU A 60 -8.33 -4.59 -10.22
CA LEU A 60 -9.33 -3.51 -10.13
C LEU A 60 -9.56 -2.77 -11.46
N LEU A 61 -8.87 -3.19 -12.54
CA LEU A 61 -9.01 -2.63 -13.88
C LEU A 61 -9.50 -3.72 -14.83
N ASP A 62 -10.25 -3.31 -15.85
CA ASP A 62 -10.53 -4.17 -16.99
C ASP A 62 -9.30 -4.29 -17.91
N ARG A 63 -9.43 -5.13 -18.94
CA ARG A 63 -8.32 -5.41 -19.85
C ARG A 63 -7.94 -4.18 -20.70
N ASP A 64 -8.92 -3.41 -21.13
CA ASP A 64 -8.72 -2.29 -22.04
C ASP A 64 -8.09 -1.12 -21.27
N GLU A 65 -8.58 -0.87 -20.04
CA GLU A 65 -7.99 0.08 -19.09
C GLU A 65 -6.52 -0.25 -18.79
N LEU A 66 -6.21 -1.52 -18.54
CA LEU A 66 -4.84 -1.96 -18.25
C LEU A 66 -3.92 -1.83 -19.47
N GLU A 67 -4.40 -2.15 -20.68
CA GLU A 67 -3.63 -2.01 -21.92
C GLU A 67 -3.33 -0.54 -22.22
N MET A 68 -4.30 0.36 -22.05
CA MET A 68 -4.12 1.80 -22.20
C MET A 68 -3.09 2.35 -21.20
N LEU A 69 -3.28 2.06 -19.91
CA LEU A 69 -2.39 2.55 -18.85
C LEU A 69 -0.96 2.01 -19.00
N SER A 70 -0.81 0.74 -19.40
CA SER A 70 0.50 0.15 -19.70
C SER A 70 1.17 0.86 -20.88
N GLY A 71 0.40 1.32 -21.87
CA GLY A 71 0.87 2.12 -22.99
C GLY A 71 1.40 3.49 -22.53
N GLU A 72 0.64 4.20 -21.69
CA GLU A 72 1.06 5.49 -21.12
C GLU A 72 2.32 5.34 -20.26
N MET A 73 2.36 4.31 -19.41
CA MET A 73 3.52 4.05 -18.54
C MET A 73 4.80 3.78 -19.34
N ARG A 74 4.72 3.12 -20.51
CA ARG A 74 5.88 2.94 -21.40
C ARG A 74 6.46 4.27 -21.92
N GLY A 75 5.64 5.32 -22.00
CA GLY A 75 6.08 6.66 -22.38
C GLY A 75 6.72 7.43 -21.23
N LYS A 76 6.40 7.08 -19.98
CA LYS A 76 6.88 7.75 -18.75
C LYS A 76 8.09 7.07 -18.09
N VAL A 77 8.39 5.82 -18.44
CA VAL A 77 9.55 5.08 -17.91
C VAL A 77 10.71 5.06 -18.90
N ARG A 78 11.93 4.78 -18.41
CA ARG A 78 13.11 4.66 -19.26
C ARG A 78 12.98 3.50 -20.25
N LYS A 79 13.63 3.65 -21.41
CA LYS A 79 13.74 2.55 -22.38
C LYS A 79 14.49 1.40 -21.74
N GLY A 80 13.86 0.22 -21.72
CA GLY A 80 14.41 -0.98 -21.08
C GLY A 80 13.83 -1.28 -19.69
N THR A 81 13.10 -0.33 -19.06
CA THR A 81 12.36 -0.60 -17.82
C THR A 81 11.28 -1.65 -18.07
N ARG A 82 11.30 -2.73 -17.28
CA ARG A 82 10.28 -3.80 -17.39
C ARG A 82 9.01 -3.41 -16.65
N LEU A 83 7.87 -3.38 -17.35
CA LEU A 83 6.56 -3.26 -16.73
C LEU A 83 6.00 -4.65 -16.44
N VAL A 84 5.66 -4.93 -15.17
CA VAL A 84 5.13 -6.24 -14.77
C VAL A 84 3.79 -6.07 -14.05
N PRO A 85 2.68 -6.57 -14.61
CA PRO A 85 1.39 -6.53 -13.94
C PRO A 85 1.35 -7.53 -12.77
N ALA A 86 0.78 -7.08 -11.66
CA ALA A 86 0.56 -7.87 -10.46
C ALA A 86 -0.90 -7.73 -9.99
N ARG A 87 -1.53 -8.88 -9.78
CA ARG A 87 -2.89 -8.99 -9.22
C ARG A 87 -2.79 -9.36 -7.76
N ASN A 88 -3.45 -8.64 -6.87
CA ASN A 88 -3.37 -8.89 -5.43
C ASN A 88 -1.94 -8.96 -4.87
N GLY A 89 -0.98 -8.26 -5.48
CA GLY A 89 0.44 -8.34 -5.12
C GLY A 89 1.13 -9.66 -5.47
N ALA A 90 0.48 -10.55 -6.20
CA ALA A 90 1.10 -11.78 -6.71
C ALA A 90 1.97 -11.48 -7.92
N LEU A 91 3.24 -11.85 -7.84
CA LEU A 91 4.25 -11.68 -8.87
C LEU A 91 5.05 -12.97 -9.02
N ASP A 92 5.38 -13.35 -10.25
CA ASP A 92 6.30 -14.45 -10.50
C ASP A 92 7.72 -14.04 -10.06
N VAL A 93 8.33 -14.82 -9.16
CA VAL A 93 9.69 -14.56 -8.64
C VAL A 93 10.71 -14.54 -9.78
N SER A 94 10.49 -15.29 -10.85
CA SER A 94 11.36 -15.26 -12.03
C SER A 94 11.39 -13.90 -12.73
N ALA A 95 10.33 -13.09 -12.62
CA ALA A 95 10.32 -11.72 -13.12
C ALA A 95 11.28 -10.80 -12.33
N LEU A 96 11.51 -11.10 -11.05
CA LEU A 96 12.46 -10.37 -10.19
C LEU A 96 13.91 -10.78 -10.43
N LEU A 97 14.15 -12.01 -10.91
CA LEU A 97 15.48 -12.51 -11.21
C LEU A 97 16.03 -11.83 -12.48
N GLY A 98 17.30 -11.40 -12.44
CA GLY A 98 17.97 -10.69 -13.54
C GLY A 98 17.96 -9.15 -13.45
N VAL A 99 17.17 -8.54 -12.55
CA VAL A 99 17.15 -7.07 -12.34
C VAL A 99 18.50 -6.54 -11.81
N LYS A 100 19.30 -7.38 -11.15
CA LYS A 100 20.63 -7.00 -10.65
C LYS A 100 21.68 -6.85 -11.75
N ALA A 101 21.56 -7.56 -12.87
CA ALA A 101 22.63 -7.67 -13.86
C ALA A 101 22.81 -6.44 -14.75
N ALA A 102 21.78 -5.58 -14.89
CA ALA A 102 21.82 -4.38 -15.73
C ALA A 102 21.74 -3.08 -14.92
N ALA A 103 21.60 -3.17 -13.60
CA ALA A 103 21.31 -2.01 -12.77
C ALA A 103 22.54 -1.27 -12.25
N GLU A 104 23.72 -1.90 -12.30
CA GLU A 104 24.99 -1.29 -11.91
C GLU A 104 25.64 -0.53 -13.08
N ASP A 105 25.25 -0.83 -14.32
CA ASP A 105 25.88 -0.29 -15.54
C ASP A 105 25.47 1.17 -15.86
N ASP A 106 24.40 1.69 -15.24
CA ASP A 106 23.79 2.98 -15.57
C ASP A 106 23.45 3.79 -14.31
N MET A 107 24.26 3.67 -13.25
CA MET A 107 24.03 4.41 -12.00
C MET A 107 24.23 5.93 -12.16
N ASP A 108 25.24 6.36 -12.92
CA ASP A 108 25.61 7.78 -13.07
C ASP A 108 24.56 8.62 -13.82
N ASN A 109 23.61 7.97 -14.49
CA ASN A 109 22.54 8.61 -15.28
C ASN A 109 21.19 8.59 -14.54
N ARG A 110 21.17 8.20 -13.25
CA ARG A 110 19.96 8.10 -12.40
C ARG A 110 19.83 9.27 -11.44
N LEU A 111 20.04 10.47 -11.97
CA LEU A 111 19.82 11.70 -11.21
C LEU A 111 18.34 11.79 -10.82
N SER A 112 18.07 11.85 -9.51
CA SER A 112 16.78 12.31 -8.99
C SER A 112 16.68 13.82 -9.10
N HIS A 113 15.48 14.38 -8.96
CA HIS A 113 15.31 15.84 -8.80
C HIS A 113 16.21 16.40 -7.70
N HIS A 114 16.42 15.66 -6.61
CA HIS A 114 17.30 16.05 -5.50
C HIS A 114 18.79 16.13 -5.86
N GLU A 115 19.30 15.25 -6.72
CA GLU A 115 20.70 15.31 -7.17
C GLU A 115 20.92 16.41 -8.22
N MET A 116 19.86 16.82 -8.91
CA MET A 116 19.87 17.96 -9.83
C MET A 116 19.78 19.31 -9.09
N GLU A 117 19.15 19.36 -7.90
CA GLU A 117 18.93 20.60 -7.14
C GLU A 117 19.76 20.74 -5.84
N GLY A 118 20.43 19.68 -5.37
CA GLY A 118 21.49 19.76 -4.34
C GLY A 118 21.04 19.76 -2.87
N GLU A 119 19.81 19.36 -2.55
CA GLU A 119 19.32 19.32 -1.16
C GLU A 119 19.51 17.96 -0.48
N VAL A 120 19.80 17.96 0.83
CA VAL A 120 20.11 16.73 1.60
C VAL A 120 19.30 16.68 2.91
N GLN A 121 18.62 15.53 3.08
CA GLN A 121 17.99 14.94 4.28
C GLN A 121 16.50 15.24 4.51
N HIS A 122 15.71 14.16 4.59
CA HIS A 122 14.30 14.16 4.99
C HIS A 122 14.13 13.26 6.22
N ASP A 123 13.42 13.74 7.23
CA ASP A 123 13.00 12.97 8.41
C ASP A 123 11.61 12.38 8.15
N HIS A 124 11.43 11.09 8.45
CA HIS A 124 10.17 10.38 8.23
C HIS A 124 9.71 9.78 9.56
N ASP A 125 8.53 10.17 10.06
CA ASP A 125 7.51 9.24 10.61
C ASP A 125 6.42 10.00 11.40
N ASP A 126 5.31 10.40 10.76
CA ASP A 126 4.12 10.99 11.42
C ASP A 126 2.94 10.03 11.63
N PHE A 127 3.22 8.73 11.60
CA PHE A 127 2.23 7.70 11.86
C PHE A 127 2.62 6.83 13.06
N VAL A 128 1.63 6.17 13.64
CA VAL A 128 1.82 5.13 14.66
C VAL A 128 1.32 3.80 14.13
N THR A 129 2.08 2.75 14.43
CA THR A 129 1.68 1.38 14.15
C THR A 129 1.41 0.65 15.47
N PHE A 130 0.31 -0.09 15.54
CA PHE A 130 0.03 -0.94 16.70
C PHE A 130 -0.77 -2.20 16.31
N ALA A 131 -0.57 -3.27 17.08
CA ALA A 131 -1.28 -4.53 16.91
C ALA A 131 -2.50 -4.60 17.83
N VAL A 132 -3.56 -5.24 17.35
CA VAL A 132 -4.79 -5.52 18.07
C VAL A 132 -5.07 -7.01 17.96
N ALA A 133 -4.95 -7.71 19.09
CA ALA A 133 -5.35 -9.10 19.21
C ALA A 133 -6.77 -9.18 19.77
N LEU A 134 -7.63 -9.95 19.12
CA LEU A 134 -8.98 -10.26 19.59
C LEU A 134 -9.07 -11.76 19.90
N GLU A 135 -9.64 -12.06 21.07
CA GLU A 135 -9.81 -13.43 21.55
C GLU A 135 -11.10 -14.05 21.01
N GLY A 136 -11.10 -15.38 20.93
CA GLY A 136 -12.26 -16.15 20.52
C GLY A 136 -12.47 -16.24 19.01
N THR A 137 -13.67 -16.69 18.66
CA THR A 137 -14.17 -16.74 17.30
C THR A 137 -15.13 -15.58 17.08
N LEU A 138 -15.05 -14.96 15.90
CA LEU A 138 -15.87 -13.79 15.56
C LEU A 138 -16.85 -14.12 14.43
N GLU A 139 -17.98 -13.41 14.39
CA GLU A 139 -18.86 -13.41 13.23
C GLU A 139 -18.29 -12.44 12.18
N ARG A 140 -18.29 -12.86 10.90
CA ARG A 140 -17.61 -12.14 9.82
C ARG A 140 -18.23 -10.76 9.60
N THR A 141 -19.55 -10.69 9.49
CA THR A 141 -20.27 -9.44 9.19
C THR A 141 -20.06 -8.42 10.31
N ALA A 142 -20.17 -8.84 11.56
CA ALA A 142 -19.95 -8.02 12.74
C ALA A 142 -18.52 -7.47 12.80
N LEU A 143 -17.51 -8.29 12.48
CA LEU A 143 -16.13 -7.84 12.43
C LEU A 143 -15.93 -6.78 11.33
N LEU A 144 -16.43 -7.02 10.12
CA LEU A 144 -16.26 -6.09 9.01
C LEU A 144 -16.95 -4.74 9.31
N LEU A 145 -18.15 -4.75 9.88
CA LEU A 145 -18.86 -3.53 10.29
C LEU A 145 -18.07 -2.74 11.36
N ARG A 146 -17.45 -3.42 12.33
CA ARG A 146 -16.59 -2.75 13.32
C ARG A 146 -15.36 -2.12 12.66
N ILE A 147 -14.77 -2.81 11.69
CA ILE A 147 -13.61 -2.29 10.95
C ILE A 147 -14.01 -1.08 10.10
N GLU A 148 -15.12 -1.13 9.37
CA GLU A 148 -15.65 0.01 8.60
C GLU A 148 -15.89 1.23 9.50
N LYS A 149 -16.49 1.01 10.67
CA LYS A 149 -16.69 2.06 11.67
C LYS A 149 -15.37 2.68 12.13
N VAL A 150 -14.37 1.85 12.43
CA VAL A 150 -13.03 2.31 12.82
C VAL A 150 -12.33 3.11 11.73
N LEU A 151 -12.45 2.68 10.46
CA LEU A 151 -11.87 3.39 9.31
C LEU A 151 -12.55 4.74 9.06
N THR A 152 -13.81 4.90 9.47
CA THR A 152 -14.59 6.14 9.26
C THR A 152 -14.47 7.10 10.44
N GLU A 153 -14.48 6.60 11.68
CA GLU A 153 -14.48 7.41 12.90
C GLU A 153 -13.09 7.76 13.42
N HIS A 154 -12.05 7.08 12.93
CA HIS A 154 -10.68 7.31 13.35
C HIS A 154 -9.77 7.48 12.13
N ASP A 155 -8.69 8.26 12.28
CA ASP A 155 -7.67 8.52 11.25
C ASP A 155 -6.77 7.29 10.98
N VAL A 156 -7.39 6.16 10.67
CA VAL A 156 -6.73 4.91 10.31
C VAL A 156 -6.41 4.93 8.82
N LEU A 157 -5.11 4.98 8.52
CA LEU A 157 -4.59 4.98 7.16
C LEU A 157 -4.66 3.58 6.53
N ARG A 158 -4.35 2.55 7.34
CA ARG A 158 -4.29 1.16 6.89
C ARG A 158 -4.61 0.20 8.03
N LEU A 159 -5.33 -0.87 7.69
CA LEU A 159 -5.53 -2.01 8.57
C LEU A 159 -5.24 -3.29 7.80
N LYS A 160 -4.49 -4.22 8.38
CA LYS A 160 -4.27 -5.55 7.80
C LYS A 160 -4.23 -6.62 8.87
N GLY A 161 -4.72 -7.81 8.58
CA GLY A 161 -4.59 -8.90 9.51
C GLY A 161 -5.33 -10.15 9.13
N PHE A 162 -5.41 -11.06 10.10
CA PHE A 162 -6.14 -12.30 9.99
C PHE A 162 -7.20 -12.37 11.08
N ALA A 163 -8.36 -12.92 10.76
CA ALA A 163 -9.45 -13.13 11.69
C ALA A 163 -9.86 -14.59 11.81
N ASN A 164 -10.18 -15.00 13.03
CA ASN A 164 -10.69 -16.31 13.36
C ASN A 164 -12.23 -16.29 13.34
N ILE A 165 -12.84 -16.87 12.30
CA ILE A 165 -14.29 -16.83 12.09
C ILE A 165 -14.95 -18.11 12.60
N GLU A 166 -16.09 -17.98 13.31
CA GLU A 166 -16.83 -19.09 13.93
C GLU A 166 -17.12 -20.25 12.97
N SER A 167 -17.55 -19.93 11.75
CA SER A 167 -18.02 -20.90 10.76
C SER A 167 -16.93 -21.37 9.79
N SER A 168 -15.65 -21.02 10.02
CA SER A 168 -14.57 -21.33 9.07
C SER A 168 -13.38 -22.04 9.70
N SER A 169 -12.88 -23.06 8.98
CA SER A 169 -11.60 -23.71 9.25
C SER A 169 -10.42 -22.98 8.60
N ALA A 170 -10.68 -21.93 7.82
CA ALA A 170 -9.69 -21.06 7.20
C ALA A 170 -9.59 -19.71 7.91
N ARG A 171 -8.40 -19.11 7.86
CA ARG A 171 -8.21 -17.73 8.33
C ARG A 171 -8.79 -16.76 7.31
N LEU A 172 -9.55 -15.79 7.80
CA LEU A 172 -10.02 -14.68 6.97
C LEU A 172 -8.92 -13.63 6.92
N LEU A 173 -8.36 -13.35 5.74
CA LEU A 173 -7.51 -12.18 5.56
C LEU A 173 -8.40 -10.96 5.46
N VAL A 174 -8.05 -9.90 6.21
CA VAL A 174 -8.72 -8.61 6.16
C VAL A 174 -7.70 -7.54 5.84
N GLN A 175 -8.03 -6.66 4.91
CA GLN A 175 -7.20 -5.52 4.56
C GLN A 175 -8.05 -4.29 4.24
N ALA A 176 -7.58 -3.13 4.69
CA ALA A 176 -8.19 -1.86 4.40
C ALA A 176 -7.14 -0.77 4.15
N VAL A 177 -7.48 0.15 3.25
CA VAL A 177 -6.73 1.37 2.93
C VAL A 177 -7.74 2.49 2.74
N GLY A 178 -7.74 3.48 3.64
CA GLY A 178 -8.81 4.48 3.72
C GLY A 178 -10.19 3.81 3.86
N PRO A 179 -11.22 4.22 3.10
CA PRO A 179 -12.58 3.67 3.25
C PRO A 179 -12.77 2.29 2.61
N ARG A 180 -11.79 1.80 1.84
CA ARG A 180 -11.91 0.54 1.11
C ARG A 180 -11.51 -0.62 2.01
N LEU A 181 -12.48 -1.48 2.31
CA LEU A 181 -12.31 -2.72 3.05
C LEU A 181 -12.48 -3.94 2.12
N ASP A 182 -11.52 -4.86 2.17
CA ASP A 182 -11.56 -6.12 1.45
C ASP A 182 -11.27 -7.29 2.41
N SER A 183 -11.92 -8.43 2.15
CA SER A 183 -11.73 -9.66 2.93
C SER A 183 -11.97 -10.92 2.12
N TYR A 184 -11.05 -11.88 2.23
CA TYR A 184 -11.17 -13.19 1.60
C TYR A 184 -10.55 -14.28 2.48
N PHE A 185 -10.99 -15.53 2.29
CA PHE A 185 -10.38 -16.67 2.96
C PHE A 185 -9.07 -17.03 2.26
N ASP A 186 -7.97 -17.02 3.01
CA ASP A 186 -6.63 -17.28 2.49
C ASP A 186 -6.34 -18.80 2.50
N ARG A 187 -5.91 -19.35 3.65
CA ARG A 187 -5.62 -20.77 3.81
C ARG A 187 -6.26 -21.35 5.08
N PRO A 188 -6.45 -22.68 5.16
CA PRO A 188 -6.78 -23.36 6.40
C PRO A 188 -5.79 -23.03 7.53
N TRP A 189 -6.30 -22.97 8.76
CA TRP A 189 -5.46 -22.94 9.96
C TRP A 189 -4.63 -24.23 10.04
N LYS A 190 -3.34 -24.12 10.38
CA LYS A 190 -2.50 -25.31 10.64
C LYS A 190 -2.85 -25.90 12.01
N LYS A 191 -2.56 -27.19 12.20
CA LYS A 191 -2.86 -27.93 13.44
C LYS A 191 -2.20 -27.30 14.68
N ASP A 192 -0.99 -26.76 14.53
CA ASP A 192 -0.20 -26.16 15.62
C ASP A 192 -0.16 -24.62 15.57
N GLU A 193 -0.99 -23.99 14.73
CA GLU A 193 -1.07 -22.53 14.62
C GLU A 193 -2.10 -21.99 15.62
N PRO A 194 -1.73 -21.02 16.49
CA PRO A 194 -2.68 -20.43 17.42
C PRO A 194 -3.77 -19.70 16.63
N ARG A 195 -5.01 -20.20 16.74
CA ARG A 195 -6.18 -19.54 16.17
C ARG A 195 -6.47 -18.28 16.96
N GLY A 196 -6.47 -17.15 16.28
CA GLY A 196 -6.77 -15.86 16.87
C GLY A 196 -6.90 -14.79 15.81
N THR A 197 -7.54 -13.68 16.19
CA THR A 197 -7.65 -12.52 15.32
C THR A 197 -6.54 -11.55 15.66
N ASN A 198 -5.69 -11.23 14.68
CA ASN A 198 -4.58 -10.28 14.83
C ASN A 198 -4.66 -9.26 13.71
N LEU A 199 -4.87 -8.00 14.08
CA LEU A 199 -4.95 -6.86 13.17
C LEU A 199 -3.78 -5.91 13.46
N VAL A 200 -3.13 -5.41 12.43
CA VAL A 200 -2.15 -4.34 12.49
C VAL A 200 -2.81 -3.10 11.94
N VAL A 201 -2.78 -2.04 12.74
CA VAL A 201 -3.36 -0.74 12.43
C VAL A 201 -2.23 0.26 12.26
N ILE A 202 -2.26 1.01 11.16
CA ILE A 202 -1.40 2.15 10.88
C ILE A 202 -2.31 3.36 10.83
N ALA A 203 -2.02 4.36 11.65
CA ALA A 203 -2.86 5.54 11.84
C ALA A 203 -2.01 6.79 12.11
N MET A 204 -2.62 7.96 12.01
CA MET A 204 -1.96 9.22 12.33
C MET A 204 -1.53 9.28 13.81
N LYS A 205 -0.42 10.01 14.09
CA LYS A 205 -0.05 10.35 15.48
C LYS A 205 -1.22 11.06 16.19
N GLY A 206 -1.40 10.77 17.47
CA GLY A 206 -2.50 11.34 18.28
C GLY A 206 -3.77 10.49 18.32
N ILE A 207 -3.84 9.37 17.57
CA ILE A 207 -4.98 8.45 17.64
C ILE A 207 -5.18 7.86 19.04
N ASP A 208 -6.44 7.79 19.47
CA ASP A 208 -6.83 7.06 20.67
C ASP A 208 -6.79 5.54 20.41
N LYS A 209 -5.62 4.95 20.69
CA LYS A 209 -5.39 3.49 20.55
C LYS A 209 -6.39 2.67 21.36
N ALA A 210 -6.81 3.15 22.54
CA ALA A 210 -7.71 2.42 23.41
C ALA A 210 -9.14 2.41 22.82
N ALA A 211 -9.59 3.54 22.27
CA ALA A 211 -10.87 3.62 21.57
C ALA A 211 -10.91 2.68 20.35
N VAL A 212 -9.86 2.68 19.51
CA VAL A 212 -9.76 1.77 18.36
C VAL A 212 -9.78 0.31 18.79
N GLN A 213 -9.01 -0.06 19.82
CA GLN A 213 -9.00 -1.41 20.36
C GLN A 213 -10.38 -1.82 20.92
N SER A 214 -11.06 -0.91 21.61
CA SER A 214 -12.41 -1.17 22.14
C SER A 214 -13.43 -1.35 21.03
N ALA A 215 -13.40 -0.49 20.00
CA ALA A 215 -14.30 -0.57 18.87
C ALA A 215 -14.15 -1.89 18.08
N LEU A 216 -12.91 -2.38 17.94
CA LEU A 216 -12.63 -3.68 17.30
C LEU A 216 -13.06 -4.87 18.17
N LYS A 217 -12.93 -4.77 19.50
CA LYS A 217 -13.39 -5.80 20.45
C LYS A 217 -14.92 -5.94 20.48
N GLY A 218 -15.63 -4.83 20.27
CA GLY A 218 -17.10 -4.76 20.27
C GLY A 218 -17.68 -4.50 21.65
#